data_AF-D8R8C4-F1
#
_entry.id   AF-D8R8C4-F1
#
_cell.length_a   1.000
_cell.length_b   1.000
_cell.length_c   1.000
_cell.angle_alpha   90.00
_cell.angle_beta   90.00
_cell.angle_gamma   90.00
#
_symmetry.space_group_name_H-M   'P 1'
#
loop_
_entity.id
_entity.type
_entity.pdbx_description
1 polymer ?
#
loop_
_entity_poly.entity_id
_entity_poly.type
_entity_poly.pdbx_seq_one_letter_code
_entity_poly.pdbx_strand_id
1 'polypeptide(L)'
;ESFIANFIEPRVVRPPRSDPKIQLADNFAPVPCEVPPQPCTLVRGEIPECLKGGIYIRNGANPLFKPVGGYHYFDGHGMLHAVKFVGGVPYYCCRYTKTNRYKHEASAGRSLFPNPLGDSHGVPGIARITLFAMRVALGIVDATGGIGTANAGLVFHNGTLLAMSEDDMPYAVRICESGDLETVGRFGFDGENQLNSPMTAHPKLDPRTGELLCYSYSVATKPYLKYFKVSARGVKSKDVPIPLSEPVMMHDFVATENFVVFPETQIVFRFQDLFLKRTSAVVCDENKVPRFGVLPRNAEDVSGLKWFDVPGFTSLHFVTGWEEDGGEKIVLIAAKTWPLRNMFDDPASVHNTVCEVHLDMKTSLATVTRVTAAVLEIGQVDHRMITRKTRYAYYSIYGPWPKFSGVAKLDLNAPRCSNVTTISEEALEYDPAVVAWRKFGTGRFGSEPFFVPRNDDAEEDDGFLLCYVHDEITGVSELLIMDASSPKLDTVASIELPSRVPYGFHGLFVNKEKLAQQ
;
A
#
# COMPACT_ATOMS: atom_id res chain seq x y z
N GLU A 1 16.45 -17.10 -23.25
CA GLU A 1 16.76 -16.11 -22.18
C GLU A 1 18.07 -15.37 -22.42
N SER A 2 19.23 -16.05 -22.51
CA SER A 2 20.52 -15.37 -22.75
C SER A 2 20.51 -14.50 -24.00
N PHE A 3 19.77 -14.88 -25.04
CA PHE A 3 19.56 -14.03 -26.22
C PHE A 3 18.90 -12.69 -25.87
N ILE A 4 17.85 -12.68 -25.05
CA ILE A 4 17.13 -11.47 -24.63
C ILE A 4 18.07 -10.58 -23.81
N ALA A 5 18.70 -11.15 -22.78
CA ALA A 5 19.55 -10.42 -21.84
C ALA A 5 20.84 -9.88 -22.49
N ASN A 6 21.45 -10.62 -23.42
CA ASN A 6 22.75 -10.24 -23.99
C ASN A 6 22.62 -9.46 -25.31
N PHE A 7 21.50 -9.56 -26.03
CA PHE A 7 21.38 -8.97 -27.37
C PHE A 7 20.18 -8.02 -27.54
N ILE A 8 19.08 -8.20 -26.81
CA ILE A 8 17.90 -7.32 -26.90
C ILE A 8 18.01 -6.18 -25.89
N GLU A 9 18.11 -6.51 -24.61
CA GLU A 9 18.11 -5.54 -23.51
C GLU A 9 19.24 -4.51 -23.57
N PRO A 10 20.52 -4.86 -23.87
CA PRO A 10 21.61 -3.90 -23.84
C PRO A 10 21.53 -2.85 -24.95
N ARG A 11 20.69 -3.06 -25.97
CA ARG A 11 20.48 -2.12 -27.07
C ARG A 11 19.45 -1.04 -26.76
N VAL A 12 18.81 -1.11 -25.59
CA VAL A 12 17.77 -0.17 -25.17
C VAL A 12 18.23 0.51 -23.89
N VAL A 13 18.22 1.84 -23.90
CA VAL A 13 18.45 2.63 -22.68
C VAL A 13 17.26 2.40 -21.75
N ARG A 14 17.54 1.91 -20.54
CA ARG A 14 16.49 1.71 -19.53
C ARG A 14 16.12 3.06 -18.92
N PRO A 15 14.83 3.44 -18.86
CA PRO A 15 14.43 4.62 -18.11
C PRO A 15 14.70 4.41 -16.61
N PRO A 16 14.95 5.48 -15.83
CA PRO A 16 15.25 5.40 -14.40
C PRO A 16 14.27 4.56 -13.58
N ARG A 17 12.99 4.56 -13.96
CA ARG A 17 11.91 3.78 -13.36
C ARG A 17 12.06 2.26 -13.44
N SER A 18 12.87 1.80 -14.38
CA SER A 18 13.06 0.38 -14.69
C SER A 18 14.52 -0.06 -14.55
N ASP A 19 15.43 0.85 -14.19
CA ASP A 19 16.84 0.52 -13.97
C ASP A 19 17.02 -0.02 -12.54
N PRO A 20 17.37 -1.32 -12.37
CA PRO A 20 17.59 -1.88 -11.04
C PRO A 20 18.67 -1.14 -10.24
N LYS A 21 19.63 -0.46 -10.89
CA LYS A 21 20.67 0.32 -10.19
C LYS A 21 20.10 1.53 -9.46
N ILE A 22 19.01 2.08 -9.95
CA ILE A 22 18.31 3.22 -9.34
C ILE A 22 17.24 2.69 -8.39
N GLN A 23 16.45 1.72 -8.84
CA GLN A 23 15.29 1.18 -8.10
C GLN A 23 15.68 0.34 -6.87
N LEU A 24 16.93 -0.14 -6.79
CA LEU A 24 17.48 -0.87 -5.65
C LEU A 24 18.66 -0.13 -5.00
N ALA A 25 18.78 1.18 -5.22
CA ALA A 25 19.80 1.99 -4.58
C ALA A 25 19.54 2.13 -3.07
N ASP A 26 20.60 2.41 -2.30
CA ASP A 26 20.53 2.67 -0.87
C ASP A 26 19.75 1.58 -0.09
N ASN A 27 18.83 1.97 0.79
CA ASN A 27 18.03 1.03 1.58
C ASN A 27 16.81 0.45 0.82
N PHE A 28 16.68 0.69 -0.50
CA PHE A 28 15.80 -0.10 -1.37
C PHE A 28 16.43 -1.44 -1.78
N ALA A 29 17.73 -1.61 -1.57
CA ALA A 29 18.42 -2.87 -1.87
C ALA A 29 17.82 -4.04 -1.06
N PRO A 30 17.73 -5.25 -1.65
CA PRO A 30 17.19 -6.42 -0.95
C PRO A 30 18.04 -6.79 0.25
N VAL A 31 17.40 -7.26 1.33
CA VAL A 31 18.08 -8.05 2.36
C VAL A 31 18.17 -9.50 1.91
N PRO A 32 19.36 -10.12 1.97
CA PRO A 32 19.57 -11.43 1.34
C PRO A 32 19.04 -12.61 2.18
N CYS A 33 18.87 -12.43 3.49
CA CYS A 33 18.59 -13.50 4.42
C CYS A 33 17.28 -13.27 5.18
N GLU A 34 16.51 -14.34 5.36
CA GLU A 34 15.44 -14.40 6.34
C GLU A 34 16.05 -14.50 7.76
N VAL A 35 15.43 -13.84 8.73
CA VAL A 35 15.88 -13.84 10.13
C VAL A 35 14.80 -14.51 10.97
N PRO A 36 15.07 -15.63 11.66
CA PRO A 36 14.13 -16.21 12.61
C PRO A 36 13.89 -15.25 13.80
N PRO A 37 12.86 -15.47 14.62
CA PRO A 37 12.62 -14.63 15.80
C PRO A 37 13.87 -14.51 16.67
N GLN A 38 14.35 -13.27 16.82
CA GLN A 38 15.51 -12.92 17.61
C GLN A 38 15.16 -11.77 18.56
N PRO A 39 15.57 -11.84 19.85
CA PRO A 39 15.32 -10.75 20.78
C PRO A 39 16.09 -9.51 20.35
N CYS A 40 15.43 -8.36 20.35
CA CYS A 40 16.09 -7.06 20.16
C CYS A 40 16.70 -6.64 21.51
N THR A 41 18.03 -6.56 21.56
CA THR A 41 18.77 -6.38 22.83
C THR A 41 18.89 -4.92 23.27
N LEU A 42 18.74 -3.97 22.34
CA LEU A 42 18.85 -2.55 22.63
C LEU A 42 17.49 -1.86 22.51
N VAL A 43 16.85 -1.68 23.66
CA VAL A 43 15.61 -0.92 23.80
C VAL A 43 15.91 0.32 24.64
N ARG A 44 15.60 1.49 24.10
CA ARG A 44 15.67 2.77 24.80
C ARG A 44 14.25 3.23 25.09
N GLY A 45 13.97 3.66 26.32
CA GLY A 45 12.61 4.05 26.74
C GLY A 45 11.76 2.87 27.21
N GLU A 46 10.44 3.03 27.27
CA GLU A 46 9.50 2.03 27.79
C GLU A 46 8.47 1.63 26.73
N ILE A 47 8.30 0.33 26.51
CA ILE A 47 7.31 -0.21 25.57
C ILE A 47 5.91 -0.08 26.19
N PRO A 48 4.98 0.64 25.54
CA PRO A 48 3.61 0.82 26.03
C PRO A 48 2.85 -0.48 26.25
N GLU A 49 1.96 -0.48 27.25
CA GLU A 49 1.18 -1.67 27.63
C GLU A 49 0.29 -2.20 26.50
N CYS A 50 -0.30 -1.32 25.69
CA CYS A 50 -1.17 -1.72 24.57
C CYS A 50 -0.44 -2.51 23.48
N LEU A 51 0.89 -2.44 23.44
CA LEU A 51 1.70 -3.20 22.48
C LEU A 51 2.07 -4.59 23.00
N LYS A 52 2.08 -4.79 24.33
CA LYS A 52 2.51 -6.04 24.95
C LYS A 52 1.56 -7.18 24.58
N GLY A 53 2.14 -8.28 24.12
CA GLY A 53 1.43 -9.45 23.60
C GLY A 53 1.02 -9.34 22.13
N GLY A 54 1.13 -8.15 21.52
CA GLY A 54 0.84 -7.93 20.09
C GLY A 54 2.07 -8.05 19.19
N ILE A 55 1.85 -7.81 17.90
CA ILE A 55 2.89 -7.86 16.86
C ILE A 55 2.66 -6.76 15.83
N TYR A 56 3.72 -6.02 15.51
CA TYR A 56 3.74 -5.09 14.37
C TYR A 56 4.39 -5.77 13.18
N ILE A 57 3.73 -5.78 12.02
CA ILE A 57 4.19 -6.43 10.80
C ILE A 57 4.13 -5.41 9.67
N ARG A 58 5.18 -5.30 8.86
CA ARG A 58 5.19 -4.47 7.65
C ARG A 58 5.58 -5.30 6.45
N ASN A 59 4.83 -5.13 5.36
CA ASN A 59 5.14 -5.72 4.07
C ASN A 59 6.06 -4.81 3.25
N GLY A 60 6.62 -5.34 2.17
CA GLY A 60 7.54 -4.60 1.31
C GLY A 60 8.12 -5.47 0.19
N ALA A 61 8.68 -4.80 -0.81
CA ALA A 61 9.35 -5.46 -1.92
C ALA A 61 10.80 -5.81 -1.57
N ASN A 62 11.16 -7.08 -1.78
CA ASN A 62 12.51 -7.59 -1.62
C ASN A 62 12.76 -8.60 -2.75
N PRO A 63 13.46 -8.26 -3.84
CA PRO A 63 13.68 -9.21 -4.93
C PRO A 63 14.53 -10.41 -4.45
N LEU A 64 14.02 -11.64 -4.66
CA LEU A 64 14.70 -12.87 -4.26
C LEU A 64 16.04 -13.06 -4.99
N PHE A 65 16.08 -12.70 -6.27
CA PHE A 65 17.27 -12.74 -7.11
C PHE A 65 17.53 -11.36 -7.70
N LYS A 66 18.80 -11.09 -8.02
CA LYS A 66 19.20 -9.87 -8.72
C LYS A 66 18.44 -9.77 -10.06
N PRO A 67 17.68 -8.69 -10.31
CA PRO A 67 16.97 -8.54 -11.57
C PRO A 67 17.93 -8.50 -12.76
N VAL A 68 17.64 -9.30 -13.79
CA VAL A 68 18.40 -9.32 -15.04
C VAL A 68 17.84 -8.30 -16.04
N GLY A 69 16.51 -8.24 -16.15
CA GLY A 69 15.75 -7.32 -17.01
C GLY A 69 15.47 -5.97 -16.35
N GLY A 70 14.43 -5.30 -16.84
CA GLY A 70 13.94 -4.09 -16.22
C GLY A 70 13.27 -4.43 -14.87
N TYR A 71 13.35 -3.51 -13.92
CA TYR A 71 12.83 -3.72 -12.57
C TYR A 71 12.35 -2.39 -12.01
N HIS A 72 11.09 -2.33 -11.58
CA HIS A 72 10.59 -1.27 -10.72
C HIS A 72 10.55 -1.78 -9.27
N TYR A 73 10.70 -0.88 -8.30
CA TYR A 73 10.71 -1.25 -6.89
C TYR A 73 9.50 -2.12 -6.46
N PHE A 74 8.31 -1.83 -7.01
CA PHE A 74 7.08 -2.59 -6.71
C PHE A 74 7.05 -4.02 -7.27
N ASP A 75 7.98 -4.41 -8.15
CA ASP A 75 8.01 -5.76 -8.74
C ASP A 75 8.67 -6.80 -7.81
N GLY A 76 9.26 -6.38 -6.69
CA GLY A 76 9.97 -7.26 -5.78
C GLY A 76 9.08 -8.26 -5.05
N HIS A 77 9.65 -9.37 -4.56
CA HIS A 77 8.88 -10.37 -3.81
C HIS A 77 8.45 -9.81 -2.45
N GLY A 78 7.30 -10.23 -1.93
CA GLY A 78 6.85 -9.82 -0.61
C GLY A 78 7.74 -10.35 0.49
N MET A 79 8.26 -9.45 1.32
CA MET A 79 8.97 -9.79 2.55
C MET A 79 8.37 -9.06 3.74
N LEU A 80 7.96 -9.86 4.73
CA LEU A 80 7.37 -9.39 5.97
C LEU A 80 8.46 -9.18 7.00
N HIS A 81 8.43 -8.01 7.64
CA HIS A 81 9.25 -7.67 8.80
C HIS A 81 8.34 -7.51 10.00
N ALA A 82 8.60 -8.25 11.08
CA ALA A 82 7.76 -8.21 12.26
C ALA A 82 8.54 -7.98 13.56
N VAL A 83 7.92 -7.28 14.49
CA VAL A 83 8.35 -7.13 15.88
C VAL A 83 7.21 -7.56 16.79
N LYS A 84 7.39 -8.69 17.49
CA LYS A 84 6.45 -9.23 18.47
C LYS A 84 6.88 -8.86 19.89
N PHE A 85 5.95 -8.43 20.73
CA PHE A 85 6.24 -7.97 22.08
C PHE A 85 5.86 -9.04 23.12
N VAL A 86 6.79 -9.94 23.45
CA VAL A 86 6.53 -11.05 24.39
C VAL A 86 7.01 -10.66 25.79
N GLY A 87 6.07 -10.50 26.74
CA GLY A 87 6.41 -10.14 28.12
C GLY A 87 7.17 -8.80 28.24
N GLY A 88 6.94 -7.86 27.31
CA GLY A 88 7.67 -6.59 27.22
C GLY A 88 9.02 -6.67 26.50
N VAL A 89 9.45 -7.86 26.05
CA VAL A 89 10.66 -8.02 25.23
C VAL A 89 10.29 -8.06 23.75
N PRO A 90 10.84 -7.17 22.90
CA PRO A 90 10.62 -7.21 21.47
C PRO A 90 11.46 -8.30 20.79
N TYR A 91 10.82 -9.06 19.90
CA TYR A 91 11.43 -10.08 19.05
C TYR A 91 11.23 -9.73 17.58
N TYR A 92 12.32 -9.60 16.84
CA TYR A 92 12.30 -9.31 15.41
C TYR A 92 12.40 -10.60 14.57
N CYS A 93 11.64 -10.67 13.48
CA CYS A 93 11.84 -11.65 12.42
C CYS A 93 11.60 -11.05 11.04
N CYS A 94 12.16 -11.68 10.00
CA CYS A 94 11.74 -11.42 8.62
C CYS A 94 11.64 -12.68 7.77
N ARG A 95 10.58 -12.76 6.95
CA ARG A 95 10.23 -13.90 6.12
C ARG A 95 9.68 -13.44 4.78
N TYR A 96 10.05 -14.11 3.71
CA TYR A 96 9.36 -14.02 2.42
C TYR A 96 7.97 -14.64 2.54
N THR A 97 6.99 -14.00 1.92
CA THR A 97 5.74 -14.67 1.59
C THR A 97 6.03 -15.68 0.49
N LYS A 98 5.84 -16.98 0.77
CA LYS A 98 6.18 -18.08 -0.14
C LYS A 98 5.14 -18.21 -1.26
N THR A 99 5.05 -17.21 -2.13
CA THR A 99 4.12 -17.18 -3.27
C THR A 99 4.41 -18.28 -4.29
N ASN A 100 3.46 -18.54 -5.20
CA ASN A 100 3.70 -19.44 -6.31
C ASN A 100 4.91 -19.01 -7.17
N ARG A 101 5.03 -17.71 -7.43
CA ARG A 101 6.20 -17.10 -8.09
C ARG A 101 7.48 -17.39 -7.30
N TYR A 102 7.49 -17.11 -6.00
CA TYR A 102 8.63 -17.39 -5.13
C TYR A 102 9.08 -18.86 -5.23
N LYS A 103 8.14 -19.81 -5.11
CA LYS A 103 8.45 -21.25 -5.09
C LYS A 103 9.13 -21.71 -6.39
N HIS A 104 8.61 -21.26 -7.53
CA HIS A 104 9.20 -21.56 -8.84
C HIS A 104 10.60 -20.96 -8.99
N GLU A 105 10.77 -19.68 -8.67
CA GLU A 105 12.07 -19.01 -8.81
C GLU A 105 13.11 -19.57 -7.83
N ALA A 106 12.71 -19.84 -6.57
CA ALA A 106 13.57 -20.46 -5.57
C ALA A 106 14.04 -21.85 -6.01
N SER A 107 13.14 -22.69 -6.54
CA SER A 107 13.48 -24.01 -7.06
C SER A 107 14.41 -23.93 -8.28
N ALA A 108 14.28 -22.90 -9.11
CA ALA A 108 15.12 -22.71 -10.29
C ALA A 108 16.45 -21.99 -10.00
N GLY A 109 16.59 -21.39 -8.81
CA GLY A 109 17.76 -20.58 -8.44
C GLY A 109 17.90 -19.29 -9.25
N ARG A 110 16.83 -18.80 -9.88
CA ARG A 110 16.82 -17.61 -10.75
C ARG A 110 15.41 -17.11 -11.03
N SER A 111 15.30 -15.86 -11.50
CA SER A 111 14.02 -15.30 -11.93
C SER A 111 13.43 -16.02 -13.16
N LEU A 112 12.12 -16.25 -13.12
CA LEU A 112 11.34 -16.95 -14.15
C LEU A 112 10.13 -16.14 -14.64
N PHE A 113 9.63 -15.23 -13.81
CA PHE A 113 8.48 -14.40 -14.12
C PHE A 113 8.94 -13.03 -14.63
N PRO A 114 8.19 -12.39 -15.52
CA PRO A 114 8.45 -11.02 -15.92
C PRO A 114 8.13 -10.06 -14.75
N ASN A 115 8.76 -8.89 -14.74
CA ASN A 115 8.45 -7.81 -13.82
C ASN A 115 7.33 -6.93 -14.42
N PRO A 116 6.11 -6.94 -13.86
CA PRO A 116 4.95 -6.26 -14.47
C PRO A 116 5.18 -4.78 -14.81
N LEU A 117 5.89 -4.03 -13.97
CA LEU A 117 6.18 -2.62 -14.24
C LEU A 117 7.54 -2.44 -14.91
N GLY A 118 8.58 -3.12 -14.43
CA GLY A 118 9.94 -2.98 -14.92
C GLY A 118 10.17 -3.50 -16.34
N ASP A 119 9.51 -4.60 -16.73
CA ASP A 119 9.67 -5.20 -18.06
C ASP A 119 8.65 -4.68 -19.08
N SER A 120 7.61 -3.95 -18.70
CA SER A 120 6.49 -3.60 -19.61
C SER A 120 6.77 -2.44 -20.59
N HIS A 121 7.98 -2.41 -21.17
CA HIS A 121 8.43 -1.35 -22.08
C HIS A 121 9.15 -1.90 -23.31
N GLY A 122 8.65 -1.51 -24.49
CA GLY A 122 9.33 -1.70 -25.77
C GLY A 122 9.61 -3.16 -26.14
N VAL A 123 10.61 -3.34 -27.00
CA VAL A 123 11.00 -4.67 -27.51
C VAL A 123 11.48 -5.64 -26.41
N PRO A 124 12.26 -5.21 -25.40
CA PRO A 124 12.61 -6.08 -24.27
C PRO A 124 11.39 -6.66 -23.55
N GLY A 125 10.36 -5.83 -23.32
CA GLY A 125 9.13 -6.27 -22.68
C GLY A 125 8.36 -7.32 -23.46
N ILE A 126 8.16 -7.08 -24.76
CA ILE A 126 7.55 -8.08 -25.66
C ILE A 126 8.32 -9.40 -25.58
N ALA A 127 9.65 -9.36 -25.61
CA ALA A 127 10.48 -10.56 -25.55
C ALA A 127 10.35 -11.29 -24.21
N ARG A 128 10.30 -10.57 -23.07
CA ARG A 128 10.13 -11.14 -21.73
C ARG A 128 8.75 -11.77 -21.54
N ILE A 129 7.68 -11.11 -21.97
CA ILE A 129 6.30 -11.64 -21.95
C ILE A 129 6.20 -12.90 -22.83
N THR A 130 6.77 -12.85 -24.04
CA THR A 130 6.79 -14.00 -24.95
C THR A 130 7.54 -15.19 -24.35
N LEU A 131 8.71 -14.94 -23.74
CA LEU A 131 9.48 -15.97 -23.05
C LEU A 131 8.70 -16.58 -21.88
N PHE A 132 7.98 -15.76 -21.12
CA PHE A 132 7.12 -16.25 -20.05
C PHE A 132 6.00 -17.14 -20.59
N ALA A 133 5.29 -16.71 -21.63
CA ALA A 133 4.26 -17.52 -22.28
C ALA A 133 4.81 -18.87 -22.78
N MET A 134 6.02 -18.89 -23.34
CA MET A 134 6.70 -20.13 -23.74
C MET A 134 7.02 -21.03 -22.52
N ARG A 135 7.49 -20.47 -21.41
CA ARG A 135 7.76 -21.22 -20.18
C ARG A 135 6.49 -21.89 -19.64
N VAL A 136 5.37 -21.17 -19.68
CA VAL A 136 4.05 -21.71 -19.27
C VAL A 136 3.61 -22.82 -20.23
N ALA A 137 3.66 -22.59 -21.54
CA ALA A 137 3.25 -23.57 -22.54
C ALA A 137 4.08 -24.87 -22.50
N LEU A 138 5.35 -24.77 -22.09
CA LEU A 138 6.25 -25.91 -21.93
C LEU A 138 6.20 -26.56 -20.53
N GLY A 139 5.34 -26.09 -19.62
CA GLY A 139 5.23 -26.63 -18.26
C GLY A 139 6.43 -26.35 -17.34
N ILE A 140 7.27 -25.37 -17.69
CA ILE A 140 8.41 -24.94 -16.86
C ILE A 140 7.93 -24.07 -15.69
N VAL A 141 6.86 -23.31 -15.92
CA VAL A 141 6.21 -22.46 -14.93
C VAL A 141 4.73 -22.79 -14.90
N ASP A 142 4.18 -23.06 -13.72
CA ASP A 142 2.75 -23.11 -13.51
C ASP A 142 2.22 -21.72 -13.12
N ALA A 143 1.52 -21.06 -14.04
CA ALA A 143 0.90 -19.76 -13.79
C ALA A 143 -0.50 -19.87 -13.13
N THR A 144 -1.08 -21.08 -13.01
CA THR A 144 -2.41 -21.25 -12.41
C THR A 144 -2.41 -20.98 -10.90
N GLY A 145 -1.26 -21.20 -10.25
CA GLY A 145 -1.01 -20.83 -8.87
C GLY A 145 -0.88 -19.33 -8.61
N GLY A 146 -1.06 -18.46 -9.61
CA GLY A 146 -0.90 -17.02 -9.51
C GLY A 146 0.52 -16.55 -9.81
N ILE A 147 0.67 -15.28 -10.19
CA ILE A 147 1.94 -14.68 -10.62
C ILE A 147 2.42 -13.56 -9.68
N GLY A 148 1.63 -13.26 -8.63
CA GLY A 148 1.86 -12.12 -7.77
C GLY A 148 3.00 -12.29 -6.78
N THR A 149 3.36 -11.17 -6.17
CA THR A 149 4.48 -11.07 -5.23
C THR A 149 4.04 -10.97 -3.77
N ALA A 150 2.77 -10.67 -3.51
CA ALA A 150 2.22 -10.50 -2.16
C ALA A 150 2.98 -9.48 -1.30
N ASN A 151 3.38 -8.36 -1.90
CA ASN A 151 4.21 -7.33 -1.27
C ASN A 151 3.40 -6.09 -0.81
N ALA A 152 2.18 -5.89 -1.32
CA ALA A 152 1.55 -4.57 -1.40
C ALA A 152 0.79 -4.15 -0.15
N GLY A 153 0.60 -5.02 0.84
CA GLY A 153 -0.12 -4.66 2.06
C GLY A 153 -0.43 -5.85 2.95
N LEU A 154 -1.13 -5.58 4.06
CA LEU A 154 -1.53 -6.56 5.06
C LEU A 154 -2.94 -6.26 5.57
N VAL A 155 -3.71 -7.31 5.85
CA VAL A 155 -4.96 -7.20 6.63
C VAL A 155 -5.12 -8.42 7.54
N PHE A 156 -5.70 -8.23 8.71
CA PHE A 156 -6.09 -9.33 9.61
C PHE A 156 -7.61 -9.41 9.68
N HIS A 157 -8.18 -10.52 9.21
CA HIS A 157 -9.62 -10.71 9.12
C HIS A 157 -9.98 -12.17 9.41
N ASN A 158 -10.98 -12.39 10.27
CA ASN A 158 -11.45 -13.72 10.67
C ASN A 158 -10.30 -14.66 11.10
N GLY A 159 -9.48 -14.23 12.06
CA GLY A 159 -8.32 -14.98 12.57
C GLY A 159 -7.11 -15.06 11.63
N THR A 160 -7.26 -14.64 10.36
CA THR A 160 -6.23 -14.87 9.33
C THR A 160 -5.50 -13.57 8.98
N LEU A 161 -4.17 -13.58 9.05
CA LEU A 161 -3.33 -12.54 8.45
C LEU A 161 -3.19 -12.81 6.95
N LEU A 162 -3.48 -11.82 6.13
CA LEU A 162 -3.40 -11.87 4.68
C LEU A 162 -2.33 -10.91 4.17
N ALA A 163 -1.32 -11.46 3.49
CA ALA A 163 -0.37 -10.70 2.69
C ALA A 163 -0.98 -10.40 1.32
N MET A 164 -1.12 -9.13 1.00
CA MET A 164 -1.87 -8.67 -0.16
C MET A 164 -1.00 -8.57 -1.41
N SER A 165 -1.56 -8.91 -2.58
CA SER A 165 -0.94 -8.74 -3.90
C SER A 165 -1.93 -8.05 -4.81
N GLU A 166 -1.48 -6.99 -5.49
CA GLU A 166 -2.34 -6.19 -6.37
C GLU A 166 -2.87 -7.00 -7.58
N ASP A 167 -2.06 -7.95 -8.05
CA ASP A 167 -2.25 -8.75 -9.26
C ASP A 167 -2.55 -10.24 -9.00
N ASP A 168 -2.81 -10.60 -7.75
CA ASP A 168 -3.06 -11.99 -7.34
C ASP A 168 -4.04 -12.06 -6.15
N MET A 169 -4.47 -13.26 -5.79
CA MET A 169 -5.15 -13.53 -4.54
C MET A 169 -4.22 -13.27 -3.35
N PRO A 170 -4.75 -12.93 -2.16
CA PRO A 170 -3.95 -12.77 -0.97
C PRO A 170 -3.31 -14.12 -0.56
N TYR A 171 -2.27 -14.05 0.26
CA TYR A 171 -1.63 -15.22 0.85
C TYR A 171 -1.84 -15.20 2.36
N ALA A 172 -2.39 -16.30 2.89
CA ALA A 172 -2.53 -16.48 4.33
C ALA A 172 -1.16 -16.73 4.97
N VAL A 173 -0.90 -16.02 6.06
CA VAL A 173 0.32 -16.12 6.85
C VAL A 173 -0.07 -16.39 8.30
N ARG A 174 0.48 -17.46 8.88
CA ARG A 174 0.32 -17.80 10.30
C ARG A 174 1.35 -17.00 11.11
N ILE A 175 0.91 -16.44 12.24
CA ILE A 175 1.76 -15.77 13.21
C ILE A 175 2.03 -16.75 14.34
N CYS A 176 3.23 -17.30 14.40
CA CYS A 176 3.58 -18.31 15.40
C CYS A 176 3.67 -17.70 16.80
N GLU A 177 3.51 -18.53 17.84
CA GLU A 177 3.71 -18.11 19.24
C GLU A 177 5.11 -17.53 19.47
N SER A 178 6.13 -18.09 18.82
CA SER A 178 7.52 -17.61 18.82
C SER A 178 7.72 -16.23 18.20
N GLY A 179 6.73 -15.73 17.44
CA GLY A 179 6.84 -14.52 16.62
C GLY A 179 7.32 -14.78 15.20
N ASP A 180 7.53 -16.03 14.80
CA ASP A 180 7.84 -16.36 13.40
C ASP A 180 6.60 -16.22 12.50
N LEU A 181 6.83 -16.12 11.19
CA LEU A 181 5.79 -15.99 10.17
C LEU A 181 5.86 -17.17 9.19
N GLU A 182 4.78 -17.92 9.06
CA GLU A 182 4.70 -19.08 8.16
C GLU A 182 3.67 -18.82 7.06
N THR A 183 4.08 -18.90 5.79
CA THR A 183 3.12 -18.82 4.68
C THR A 183 2.30 -20.11 4.61
N VAL A 184 1.00 -20.02 4.88
CA VAL A 184 0.06 -21.14 4.75
C VAL A 184 -0.23 -21.42 3.28
N GLY A 185 -0.48 -20.38 2.49
CA GLY A 185 -0.72 -20.51 1.06
C GLY A 185 -1.60 -19.42 0.48
N ARG A 186 -1.89 -19.53 -0.82
CA ARG A 186 -2.81 -18.63 -1.54
C ARG A 186 -4.22 -18.82 -0.99
N PHE A 187 -4.90 -17.74 -0.65
CA PHE A 187 -6.10 -17.77 0.19
C PHE A 187 -7.33 -17.29 -0.57
N GLY A 188 -8.40 -18.10 -0.54
CA GLY A 188 -9.64 -17.89 -1.28
C GLY A 188 -10.88 -17.63 -0.42
N PHE A 189 -10.72 -17.31 0.87
CA PHE A 189 -11.79 -17.29 1.89
C PHE A 189 -12.46 -18.67 2.09
N ASP A 190 -13.21 -18.83 3.19
CA ASP A 190 -13.67 -20.12 3.78
C ASP A 190 -13.90 -21.27 2.78
N GLY A 191 -13.06 -22.32 2.87
CA GLY A 191 -13.32 -23.72 2.48
C GLY A 191 -13.60 -24.07 1.01
N GLU A 192 -14.07 -23.13 0.19
CA GLU A 192 -14.66 -23.39 -1.14
C GLU A 192 -14.07 -22.52 -2.26
N ASN A 193 -12.89 -21.94 -2.08
CA ASN A 193 -12.24 -21.15 -3.15
C ASN A 193 -13.16 -20.00 -3.66
N GLN A 194 -13.82 -19.30 -2.72
CA GLN A 194 -14.83 -18.27 -3.01
C GLN A 194 -14.25 -17.07 -3.80
N LEU A 195 -12.93 -16.88 -3.73
CA LEU A 195 -12.18 -15.93 -4.56
C LEU A 195 -11.29 -16.70 -5.55
N ASN A 196 -11.40 -16.36 -6.84
CA ASN A 196 -10.59 -16.91 -7.93
C ASN A 196 -10.00 -15.80 -8.84
N SER A 197 -9.96 -14.58 -8.33
CA SER A 197 -9.45 -13.39 -9.01
C SER A 197 -8.53 -12.61 -8.08
N PRO A 198 -7.69 -11.71 -8.60
CA PRO A 198 -7.00 -10.71 -7.79
C PRO A 198 -7.99 -9.90 -6.94
N MET A 199 -7.51 -9.35 -5.84
CA MET A 199 -8.26 -8.36 -5.07
C MET A 199 -7.35 -7.21 -4.65
N THR A 200 -7.94 -6.05 -4.37
CA THR A 200 -7.21 -4.85 -3.93
C THR A 200 -6.22 -5.13 -2.81
N ALA A 201 -5.06 -4.47 -2.85
CA ALA A 201 -4.13 -4.46 -1.73
C ALA A 201 -4.62 -3.67 -0.51
N HIS A 202 -5.68 -2.87 -0.68
CA HIS A 202 -6.22 -1.96 0.34
C HIS A 202 -7.68 -2.26 0.72
N PRO A 203 -8.04 -3.49 1.12
CA PRO A 203 -9.40 -3.77 1.57
C PRO A 203 -9.69 -2.96 2.84
N LYS A 204 -10.92 -2.49 2.99
CA LYS A 204 -11.32 -1.69 4.16
C LYS A 204 -12.09 -2.57 5.14
N LEU A 205 -11.51 -2.82 6.31
CA LEU A 205 -12.15 -3.52 7.41
C LEU A 205 -13.02 -2.54 8.19
N ASP A 206 -14.33 -2.75 8.19
CA ASP A 206 -15.27 -1.95 8.99
C ASP A 206 -15.19 -2.39 10.46
N PRO A 207 -14.74 -1.52 11.38
CA PRO A 207 -14.52 -1.89 12.77
C PRO A 207 -15.82 -2.21 13.54
N ARG A 208 -17.00 -1.79 13.05
CA ARG A 208 -18.28 -2.10 13.72
C ARG A 208 -18.86 -3.43 13.29
N THR A 209 -18.85 -3.68 11.99
CA THR A 209 -19.53 -4.85 11.41
C THR A 209 -18.59 -6.04 11.27
N GLY A 210 -17.27 -5.78 11.27
CA GLY A 210 -16.25 -6.76 10.94
C GLY A 210 -16.25 -7.16 9.47
N GLU A 211 -17.04 -6.49 8.61
CA GLU A 211 -17.03 -6.75 7.18
C GLU A 211 -15.75 -6.21 6.53
N LEU A 212 -15.17 -7.00 5.64
CA LEU A 212 -14.06 -6.61 4.79
C LEU A 212 -14.59 -6.19 3.42
N LEU A 213 -14.55 -4.89 3.13
CA LEU A 213 -14.97 -4.31 1.87
C LEU A 213 -13.82 -4.41 0.86
N CYS A 214 -14.10 -4.96 -0.32
CA CYS A 214 -13.09 -5.33 -1.30
C CYS A 214 -13.51 -4.99 -2.72
N TYR A 215 -12.53 -4.90 -3.61
CA TYR A 215 -12.78 -4.97 -5.04
C TYR A 215 -11.71 -5.80 -5.74
N SER A 216 -12.01 -6.19 -6.98
CA SER A 216 -11.10 -6.82 -7.91
C SER A 216 -11.08 -5.98 -9.18
N TYR A 217 -9.91 -5.64 -9.70
CA TYR A 217 -9.80 -5.04 -11.02
C TYR A 217 -8.96 -5.91 -11.95
N SER A 218 -9.33 -5.92 -13.23
CA SER A 218 -8.65 -6.67 -14.28
C SER A 218 -8.11 -5.73 -15.33
N VAL A 219 -6.84 -5.92 -15.66
CA VAL A 219 -6.15 -5.14 -16.69
C VAL A 219 -6.32 -5.72 -18.10
N ALA A 220 -6.90 -6.93 -18.21
CA ALA A 220 -6.93 -7.71 -19.45
C ALA A 220 -8.35 -8.02 -19.95
N THR A 221 -9.29 -8.31 -19.05
CA THR A 221 -10.61 -8.87 -19.41
C THR A 221 -11.75 -8.17 -18.68
N LYS A 222 -12.88 -7.96 -19.37
CA LYS A 222 -14.11 -7.47 -18.74
C LYS A 222 -14.76 -8.55 -17.84
N PRO A 223 -15.49 -8.16 -16.77
CA PRO A 223 -15.57 -6.80 -16.23
C PRO A 223 -14.23 -6.35 -15.64
N TYR A 224 -13.82 -5.11 -15.94
CA TYR A 224 -12.54 -4.56 -15.48
C TYR A 224 -12.53 -4.20 -14.00
N LEU A 225 -13.70 -4.07 -13.37
CA LEU A 225 -13.85 -3.78 -11.95
C LEU A 225 -15.04 -4.57 -11.40
N LYS A 226 -14.86 -5.16 -10.23
CA LYS A 226 -15.89 -5.86 -9.48
C LYS A 226 -15.79 -5.48 -8.01
N TYR A 227 -16.92 -5.20 -7.40
CA TYR A 227 -17.03 -4.99 -5.96
C TYR A 227 -17.56 -6.25 -5.27
N PHE A 228 -17.06 -6.56 -4.09
CA PHE A 228 -17.62 -7.58 -3.21
C PHE A 228 -17.25 -7.29 -1.75
N LYS A 229 -17.98 -7.87 -0.82
CA LYS A 229 -17.65 -7.82 0.60
C LYS A 229 -17.45 -9.21 1.16
N VAL A 230 -16.67 -9.31 2.22
CA VAL A 230 -16.53 -10.53 3.01
C VAL A 230 -17.07 -10.24 4.40
N SER A 231 -18.01 -11.06 4.87
CA SER A 231 -18.55 -10.93 6.23
C SER A 231 -17.46 -11.20 7.28
N ALA A 232 -17.69 -10.77 8.52
CA ALA A 232 -16.79 -11.03 9.65
C ALA A 232 -16.45 -12.51 9.87
N ARG A 233 -17.29 -13.42 9.35
CA ARG A 233 -17.09 -14.88 9.41
C ARG A 233 -16.36 -15.47 8.21
N GLY A 234 -15.91 -14.65 7.26
CA GLY A 234 -15.19 -15.15 6.07
C GLY A 234 -16.06 -15.50 4.86
N VAL A 235 -17.37 -15.26 4.90
CA VAL A 235 -18.28 -15.53 3.76
C VAL A 235 -18.27 -14.36 2.77
N LYS A 236 -17.91 -14.62 1.51
CA LYS A 236 -17.84 -13.63 0.43
C LYS A 236 -19.22 -13.43 -0.21
N SER A 237 -19.57 -12.19 -0.53
CA SER A 237 -20.76 -11.84 -1.32
C SER A 237 -20.60 -12.18 -2.80
N LYS A 238 -21.71 -12.08 -3.55
CA LYS A 238 -21.64 -12.05 -5.01
C LYS A 238 -20.83 -10.84 -5.49
N ASP A 239 -20.21 -10.99 -6.66
CA ASP A 239 -19.53 -9.89 -7.34
C ASP A 239 -20.57 -8.94 -7.95
N VAL A 240 -20.38 -7.64 -7.72
CA VAL A 240 -21.10 -6.56 -8.42
C VAL A 240 -20.18 -6.01 -9.51
N PRO A 241 -20.44 -6.28 -10.80
CA PRO A 241 -19.59 -5.81 -11.89
C PRO A 241 -19.81 -4.31 -12.13
N ILE A 242 -18.77 -3.51 -11.92
CA ILE A 242 -18.81 -2.06 -12.12
C ILE A 242 -18.33 -1.76 -13.56
N PRO A 243 -19.17 -1.14 -14.40
CA PRO A 243 -18.81 -0.90 -15.80
C PRO A 243 -17.73 0.18 -15.92
N LEU A 244 -16.60 -0.19 -16.53
CA LEU A 244 -15.56 0.73 -16.98
C LEU A 244 -15.39 0.60 -18.49
N SER A 245 -15.08 1.71 -19.16
CA SER A 245 -14.86 1.76 -20.61
C SER A 245 -13.52 1.13 -21.01
N GLU A 246 -12.50 1.29 -20.16
CA GLU A 246 -11.13 0.80 -20.35
C GLU A 246 -10.56 0.33 -19.00
N PRO A 247 -9.49 -0.50 -18.99
CA PRO A 247 -8.82 -0.90 -17.76
C PRO A 247 -8.00 0.27 -17.18
N VAL A 248 -8.29 0.59 -15.92
CA VAL A 248 -7.72 1.72 -15.18
C VAL A 248 -6.99 1.17 -13.95
N MET A 249 -5.86 1.78 -13.58
CA MET A 249 -5.20 1.51 -12.31
C MET A 249 -6.04 2.09 -11.17
N MET A 250 -6.48 1.22 -10.29
CA MET A 250 -7.21 1.53 -9.07
C MET A 250 -6.45 0.82 -7.95
N HIS A 251 -5.58 1.56 -7.26
CA HIS A 251 -4.72 1.03 -6.20
C HIS A 251 -5.47 0.96 -4.86
N ASP A 252 -6.22 2.01 -4.55
CA ASP A 252 -6.98 2.16 -3.32
C ASP A 252 -8.40 2.68 -3.61
N PHE A 253 -9.28 2.59 -2.63
CA PHE A 253 -10.67 3.05 -2.68
C PHE A 253 -11.10 3.55 -1.30
N VAL A 254 -12.33 4.08 -1.19
CA VAL A 254 -12.86 4.56 0.09
C VAL A 254 -14.12 3.79 0.46
N ALA A 255 -14.29 3.56 1.75
CA ALA A 255 -15.52 3.09 2.34
C ALA A 255 -16.04 4.13 3.34
N THR A 256 -17.34 4.36 3.32
CA THR A 256 -18.10 5.13 4.31
C THR A 256 -19.12 4.22 4.99
N GLU A 257 -19.92 4.75 5.92
CA GLU A 257 -20.91 3.96 6.65
C GLU A 257 -21.85 3.20 5.71
N ASN A 258 -22.28 3.84 4.61
CA ASN A 258 -23.28 3.34 3.67
C ASN A 258 -22.79 3.23 2.21
N PHE A 259 -21.63 3.78 1.84
CA PHE A 259 -21.14 3.79 0.47
C PHE A 259 -19.70 3.24 0.33
N VAL A 260 -19.38 2.82 -0.88
CA VAL A 260 -18.01 2.60 -1.34
C VAL A 260 -17.75 3.53 -2.54
N VAL A 261 -16.53 4.06 -2.62
CA VAL A 261 -16.15 5.07 -3.61
C VAL A 261 -14.92 4.62 -4.37
N PHE A 262 -15.08 4.49 -5.69
CA PHE A 262 -14.05 3.97 -6.60
C PHE A 262 -13.41 5.10 -7.43
N PRO A 263 -12.10 5.36 -7.29
CA PRO A 263 -11.40 6.38 -8.08
C PRO A 263 -11.06 5.86 -9.49
N GLU A 264 -11.82 6.30 -10.50
CA GLU A 264 -11.42 6.12 -11.89
C GLU A 264 -10.32 7.13 -12.24
N THR A 265 -9.06 6.67 -12.19
CA THR A 265 -7.87 7.50 -12.42
C THR A 265 -7.55 7.72 -13.90
N GLN A 266 -6.54 8.56 -14.17
CA GLN A 266 -5.98 8.78 -15.50
C GLN A 266 -4.87 7.77 -15.87
N ILE A 267 -4.51 6.85 -14.97
CA ILE A 267 -3.52 5.82 -15.25
C ILE A 267 -4.23 4.61 -15.85
N VAL A 268 -3.96 4.31 -17.12
CA VAL A 268 -4.66 3.29 -17.90
C VAL A 268 -3.71 2.20 -18.38
N PHE A 269 -4.25 0.99 -18.56
CA PHE A 269 -3.51 -0.14 -19.11
C PHE A 269 -3.80 -0.31 -20.61
N ARG A 270 -2.82 -0.02 -21.46
CA ARG A 270 -2.91 -0.13 -22.93
C ARG A 270 -1.91 -1.15 -23.47
N PHE A 271 -2.16 -2.44 -23.21
CA PHE A 271 -1.27 -3.52 -23.69
C PHE A 271 -1.07 -3.53 -25.22
N GLN A 272 -2.07 -3.10 -25.99
CA GLN A 272 -1.94 -2.93 -27.43
C GLN A 272 -0.84 -1.94 -27.83
N ASP A 273 -0.58 -0.90 -27.02
CA ASP A 273 0.46 0.09 -27.28
C ASP A 273 1.87 -0.52 -27.13
N LEU A 274 2.03 -1.54 -26.28
CA LEU A 274 3.29 -2.29 -26.19
C LEU A 274 3.63 -2.97 -27.53
N PHE A 275 2.65 -3.57 -28.21
CA PHE A 275 2.88 -4.27 -29.48
C PHE A 275 2.86 -3.34 -30.70
N LEU A 276 1.94 -2.37 -30.75
CA LEU A 276 1.74 -1.49 -31.89
C LEU A 276 2.69 -0.29 -31.89
N LYS A 277 2.93 0.31 -30.71
CA LYS A 277 3.72 1.54 -30.56
C LYS A 277 5.09 1.29 -29.93
N ARG A 278 5.32 0.11 -29.35
CA ARG A 278 6.55 -0.24 -28.61
C ARG A 278 6.82 0.70 -27.43
N THR A 279 5.76 1.18 -26.79
CA THR A 279 5.81 2.06 -25.60
C THR A 279 5.39 1.30 -24.34
N SER A 280 5.28 1.99 -23.20
CA SER A 280 4.76 1.45 -21.94
C SER A 280 3.34 0.90 -22.11
N ALA A 281 3.03 -0.21 -21.44
CA ALA A 281 1.65 -0.67 -21.28
C ALA A 281 0.88 0.14 -20.20
N VAL A 282 1.58 0.80 -19.28
CA VAL A 282 1.00 1.69 -18.26
C VAL A 282 1.17 3.13 -18.73
N VAL A 283 0.08 3.85 -18.94
CA VAL A 283 0.08 5.18 -19.56
C VAL A 283 -0.75 6.15 -18.73
N CYS A 284 -0.27 7.39 -18.57
CA CYS A 284 -1.10 8.49 -18.09
C CYS A 284 -1.86 9.10 -19.27
N ASP A 285 -3.19 8.94 -19.32
CA ASP A 285 -4.03 9.61 -20.31
C ASP A 285 -4.46 11.00 -19.81
N GLU A 286 -3.73 12.02 -20.23
CA GLU A 286 -4.01 13.42 -19.88
C GLU A 286 -5.37 13.92 -20.39
N ASN A 287 -5.97 13.26 -21.40
CA ASN A 287 -7.29 13.63 -21.94
C ASN A 287 -8.45 12.99 -21.18
N LYS A 288 -8.18 11.95 -20.37
CA LYS A 288 -9.20 11.29 -19.56
C LYS A 288 -9.56 12.20 -18.38
N VAL A 289 -10.86 12.45 -18.18
CA VAL A 289 -11.35 13.13 -16.97
C VAL A 289 -11.43 12.10 -15.85
N PRO A 290 -10.67 12.23 -14.75
CA PRO A 290 -10.78 11.33 -13.61
C PRO A 290 -12.11 11.54 -12.88
N ARG A 291 -12.64 10.47 -12.30
CA ARG A 291 -13.97 10.44 -11.69
C ARG A 291 -14.02 9.60 -10.43
N PHE A 292 -15.02 9.83 -9.58
CA PHE A 292 -15.36 8.94 -8.47
C PHE A 292 -16.69 8.24 -8.73
N GLY A 293 -16.70 6.92 -8.61
CA GLY A 293 -17.90 6.09 -8.65
C GLY A 293 -18.38 5.78 -7.24
N VAL A 294 -19.50 6.37 -6.82
CA VAL A 294 -20.13 6.13 -5.52
C VAL A 294 -21.19 5.06 -5.67
N LEU A 295 -21.08 3.98 -4.90
CA LEU A 295 -22.03 2.86 -4.89
C LEU A 295 -22.48 2.58 -3.45
N PRO A 296 -23.77 2.31 -3.19
CA PRO A 296 -24.19 1.81 -1.88
C PRO A 296 -23.41 0.55 -1.51
N ARG A 297 -22.85 0.48 -0.30
CA ARG A 297 -21.98 -0.64 0.11
C ARG A 297 -22.67 -2.00 0.11
N ASN A 298 -24.00 -2.01 0.26
CA ASN A 298 -24.82 -3.23 0.26
C ASN A 298 -25.51 -3.46 -1.09
N ALA A 299 -25.05 -2.80 -2.16
CA ALA A 299 -25.63 -2.97 -3.48
C ALA A 299 -25.45 -4.42 -3.99
N GLU A 300 -26.49 -4.94 -4.64
CA GLU A 300 -26.44 -6.22 -5.35
C GLU A 300 -26.24 -6.04 -6.87
N ASP A 301 -26.41 -4.81 -7.36
CA ASP A 301 -26.22 -4.39 -8.73
C ASP A 301 -25.72 -2.93 -8.79
N VAL A 302 -25.56 -2.38 -10.00
CA VAL A 302 -25.05 -1.01 -10.22
C VAL A 302 -26.12 0.06 -10.34
N SER A 303 -27.39 -0.23 -10.01
CA SER A 303 -28.50 0.73 -10.13
C SER A 303 -28.30 1.98 -9.27
N GLY A 304 -27.62 1.85 -8.13
CA GLY A 304 -27.28 2.94 -7.22
C GLY A 304 -25.96 3.65 -7.54
N LEU A 305 -25.24 3.27 -8.60
CA LEU A 305 -23.94 3.85 -8.95
C LEU A 305 -24.09 5.28 -9.47
N LYS A 306 -23.36 6.22 -8.88
CA LYS A 306 -23.25 7.60 -9.37
C LYS A 306 -21.79 7.97 -9.65
N TRP A 307 -21.54 8.58 -10.81
CA TRP A 307 -20.22 9.06 -11.19
C TRP A 307 -20.11 10.57 -11.00
N PHE A 308 -18.96 11.01 -10.46
CA PHE A 308 -18.63 12.40 -10.20
C PHE A 308 -17.35 12.76 -10.92
N ASP A 309 -17.40 13.71 -11.85
CA ASP A 309 -16.20 14.19 -12.55
C ASP A 309 -15.35 15.07 -11.63
N VAL A 310 -14.05 14.78 -11.52
CA VAL A 310 -13.11 15.51 -10.65
C VAL A 310 -11.85 15.88 -11.42
N PRO A 311 -11.95 16.77 -12.42
CA PRO A 311 -10.85 17.06 -13.33
C PRO A 311 -9.56 17.47 -12.61
N GLY A 312 -8.44 16.87 -13.03
CA GLY A 312 -7.13 17.16 -12.47
C GLY A 312 -6.88 16.58 -11.07
N PHE A 313 -7.68 15.61 -10.62
CA PHE A 313 -7.47 14.89 -9.37
C PHE A 313 -7.13 13.42 -9.63
N THR A 314 -5.98 12.96 -9.12
CA THR A 314 -5.64 11.54 -9.03
C THR A 314 -4.84 11.36 -7.75
N SER A 315 -5.09 10.25 -7.07
CA SER A 315 -4.41 9.87 -5.84
C SER A 315 -4.17 8.37 -5.87
N LEU A 316 -3.06 7.93 -5.29
CA LEU A 316 -2.80 6.51 -5.08
C LEU A 316 -3.43 6.01 -3.79
N HIS A 317 -3.41 6.81 -2.71
CA HIS A 317 -3.90 6.40 -1.40
C HIS A 317 -4.99 7.32 -0.86
N PHE A 318 -6.02 6.67 -0.32
CA PHE A 318 -7.13 7.32 0.35
C PHE A 318 -7.13 6.93 1.82
N VAL A 319 -6.93 7.91 2.68
CA VAL A 319 -6.74 7.66 4.11
C VAL A 319 -8.07 7.36 4.80
N THR A 320 -9.13 8.09 4.45
CA THR A 320 -10.48 7.82 4.95
C THR A 320 -11.55 8.52 4.11
N GLY A 321 -12.82 8.24 4.41
CA GLY A 321 -13.95 9.06 4.02
C GLY A 321 -15.17 8.82 4.88
N TRP A 322 -16.10 9.76 4.85
CA TRP A 322 -17.31 9.73 5.66
C TRP A 322 -18.48 10.42 4.97
N GLU A 323 -19.65 10.25 5.56
CA GLU A 323 -20.89 10.88 5.11
C GLU A 323 -21.23 12.07 6.00
N GLU A 324 -21.72 13.14 5.38
CA GLU A 324 -22.34 14.28 6.03
C GLU A 324 -23.77 14.46 5.53
N ASP A 325 -24.57 15.24 6.26
CA ASP A 325 -25.97 15.54 5.93
C ASP A 325 -26.81 14.27 5.64
N GLY A 326 -26.59 13.20 6.42
CA GLY A 326 -27.33 11.94 6.27
C GLY A 326 -27.01 11.15 5.00
N GLY A 327 -25.81 11.31 4.44
CA GLY A 327 -25.37 10.63 3.21
C GLY A 327 -25.61 11.44 1.94
N GLU A 328 -26.05 12.70 2.07
CA GLU A 328 -26.19 13.60 0.93
C GLU A 328 -24.85 14.19 0.47
N LYS A 329 -23.85 14.20 1.35
CA LYS A 329 -22.48 14.60 1.04
C LYS A 329 -21.51 13.50 1.44
N ILE A 330 -20.56 13.21 0.57
CA ILE A 330 -19.47 12.27 0.85
C ILE A 330 -18.17 13.05 0.87
N VAL A 331 -17.41 12.91 1.95
CA VAL A 331 -16.11 13.56 2.14
C VAL A 331 -15.02 12.49 2.07
N LEU A 332 -13.98 12.74 1.28
CA LEU A 332 -12.82 11.86 1.11
C LEU A 332 -11.54 12.61 1.46
N ILE A 333 -10.61 11.95 2.14
CA ILE A 333 -9.28 12.50 2.43
C ILE A 333 -8.22 11.68 1.69
N ALA A 334 -7.46 12.33 0.80
CA ALA A 334 -6.52 11.66 -0.08
C ALA A 334 -5.32 12.53 -0.45
N ALA A 335 -4.18 11.89 -0.71
CA ALA A 335 -2.95 12.57 -1.12
C ALA A 335 -2.94 12.71 -2.65
N LYS A 336 -3.25 13.91 -3.16
CA LYS A 336 -3.30 14.20 -4.59
C LYS A 336 -1.89 14.22 -5.17
N THR A 337 -1.67 13.43 -6.22
CA THR A 337 -0.41 13.34 -6.97
C THR A 337 -0.35 14.33 -8.11
N TRP A 338 0.72 15.14 -8.19
CA TRP A 338 0.92 16.12 -9.26
C TRP A 338 2.40 16.45 -9.54
N PRO A 339 2.82 16.64 -10.82
CA PRO A 339 2.08 16.34 -12.05
C PRO A 339 2.05 14.83 -12.31
N LEU A 340 0.86 14.27 -12.54
CA LEU A 340 0.66 12.83 -12.63
C LEU A 340 1.50 12.16 -13.74
N ARG A 341 1.70 12.83 -14.88
CA ARG A 341 2.49 12.33 -16.01
C ARG A 341 3.93 11.96 -15.62
N ASN A 342 4.46 12.60 -14.57
CA ASN A 342 5.83 12.37 -14.10
C ASN A 342 5.92 11.21 -13.10
N MET A 343 4.80 10.69 -12.59
CA MET A 343 4.74 9.65 -11.55
C MET A 343 5.65 8.46 -11.82
N PHE A 344 5.73 8.01 -13.07
CA PHE A 344 6.58 6.89 -13.43
C PHE A 344 7.92 7.33 -14.02
N ASP A 345 7.99 8.42 -14.78
CA ASP A 345 9.20 8.76 -15.58
C ASP A 345 10.17 9.72 -14.87
N ASP A 346 9.66 10.64 -14.05
CA ASP A 346 10.43 11.59 -13.26
C ASP A 346 9.78 11.81 -11.89
N PRO A 347 9.79 10.80 -11.03
CA PRO A 347 9.03 10.86 -9.79
C PRO A 347 9.62 11.83 -8.76
N ALA A 348 10.87 12.27 -8.94
CA ALA A 348 11.48 13.31 -8.10
C ALA A 348 10.84 14.70 -8.28
N SER A 349 10.14 14.94 -9.40
CA SER A 349 9.38 16.17 -9.63
C SER A 349 7.89 16.06 -9.26
N VAL A 350 7.49 14.94 -8.65
CA VAL A 350 6.12 14.71 -8.19
C VAL A 350 5.97 15.15 -6.75
N HIS A 351 4.87 15.83 -6.47
CA HIS A 351 4.45 16.23 -5.15
C HIS A 351 3.12 15.58 -4.82
N ASN A 352 2.95 15.18 -3.57
CA ASN A 352 1.66 14.78 -3.04
C ASN A 352 1.20 15.78 -1.99
N THR A 353 -0.04 16.23 -2.13
CA THR A 353 -0.67 17.15 -1.18
C THR A 353 -1.97 16.58 -0.68
N VAL A 354 -2.21 16.64 0.62
CA VAL A 354 -3.45 16.13 1.20
C VAL A 354 -4.60 17.06 0.82
N CYS A 355 -5.63 16.49 0.22
CA CYS A 355 -6.84 17.16 -0.19
C CYS A 355 -8.06 16.50 0.43
N GLU A 356 -9.08 17.31 0.61
CA GLU A 356 -10.44 16.92 0.96
C GLU A 356 -11.31 17.06 -0.28
N VAL A 357 -11.96 15.96 -0.67
CA VAL A 357 -12.89 15.91 -1.80
C VAL A 357 -14.30 15.80 -1.27
N HIS A 358 -15.18 16.70 -1.68
CA HIS A 358 -16.61 16.67 -1.34
C HIS A 358 -17.41 16.27 -2.58
N LEU A 359 -18.21 15.22 -2.46
CA LEU A 359 -19.14 14.76 -3.49
C LEU A 359 -20.57 15.03 -3.02
N ASP A 360 -21.31 15.87 -3.74
CA ASP A 360 -22.69 16.23 -3.40
C ASP A 360 -23.67 15.34 -4.18
N MET A 361 -24.35 14.45 -3.46
CA MET A 361 -25.21 13.40 -4.04
C MET A 361 -26.48 13.94 -4.71
N LYS A 362 -26.85 15.21 -4.44
CA LYS A 362 -28.01 15.89 -5.01
C LYS A 362 -27.67 16.56 -6.34
N THR A 363 -26.56 17.27 -6.37
CA THR A 363 -26.12 18.06 -7.53
C THR A 363 -25.21 17.29 -8.47
N SER A 364 -24.64 16.16 -8.02
CA SER A 364 -23.60 15.39 -8.72
C SER A 364 -22.32 16.19 -8.98
N LEU A 365 -22.07 17.22 -8.16
CA LEU A 365 -20.87 18.05 -8.23
C LEU A 365 -19.81 17.53 -7.26
N ALA A 366 -18.55 17.63 -7.66
CA ALA A 366 -17.40 17.39 -6.82
C ALA A 366 -16.63 18.69 -6.60
N THR A 367 -16.15 18.92 -5.38
CA THR A 367 -15.22 20.00 -5.07
C THR A 367 -13.99 19.44 -4.36
N VAL A 368 -12.83 20.03 -4.64
CA VAL A 368 -11.55 19.63 -4.05
C VAL A 368 -10.97 20.81 -3.31
N THR A 369 -10.73 20.65 -2.02
CA THR A 369 -10.08 21.65 -1.18
C THR A 369 -8.79 21.06 -0.65
N ARG A 370 -7.68 21.78 -0.80
CA ARG A 370 -6.40 21.34 -0.22
C ARG A 370 -6.46 21.47 1.31
N VAL A 371 -6.07 20.43 2.01
CA VAL A 371 -5.98 20.41 3.48
C VAL A 371 -4.70 21.11 3.93
N THR A 372 -3.56 20.72 3.36
CA THR A 372 -2.25 21.29 3.70
C THR A 372 -1.36 21.52 2.50
N ALA A 373 -0.47 22.51 2.60
CA ALA A 373 0.63 22.74 1.66
C ALA A 373 1.87 21.85 1.90
N ALA A 374 1.89 21.07 2.99
CA ALA A 374 2.96 20.12 3.28
C ALA A 374 2.95 18.95 2.28
N VAL A 375 4.14 18.43 1.96
CA VAL A 375 4.32 17.29 1.05
C VAL A 375 4.23 15.99 1.85
N LEU A 376 3.10 15.32 1.75
CA LEU A 376 2.72 14.19 2.60
C LEU A 376 2.14 13.04 1.77
N GLU A 377 2.45 11.80 2.14
CA GLU A 377 1.92 10.58 1.50
C GLU A 377 1.95 9.40 2.48
N ILE A 378 1.29 8.31 2.10
CA ILE A 378 1.15 7.09 2.89
C ILE A 378 0.69 7.42 4.30
N GLY A 379 -0.60 7.76 4.39
CA GLY A 379 -1.24 8.17 5.63
C GLY A 379 -2.10 7.08 6.26
N GLN A 380 -2.33 7.23 7.55
CA GLN A 380 -3.13 6.36 8.39
C GLN A 380 -4.02 7.21 9.30
N VAL A 381 -5.16 6.65 9.68
CA VAL A 381 -6.05 7.19 10.73
C VAL A 381 -6.12 6.17 11.85
N ASP A 382 -6.81 6.53 12.94
CA ASP A 382 -7.26 5.52 13.87
C ASP A 382 -8.20 4.54 13.17
N HIS A 383 -7.84 3.24 13.15
CA HIS A 383 -8.62 2.21 12.46
C HIS A 383 -10.03 2.03 13.06
N ARG A 384 -10.26 2.46 14.31
CA ARG A 384 -11.61 2.52 14.92
C ARG A 384 -12.54 3.50 14.19
N MET A 385 -11.97 4.43 13.42
CA MET A 385 -12.67 5.50 12.70
C MET A 385 -12.81 5.23 11.19
N ILE A 386 -12.31 4.09 10.68
CA ILE A 386 -12.55 3.71 9.28
C ILE A 386 -14.07 3.69 9.03
N THR A 387 -14.47 4.19 7.86
CA THR A 387 -15.87 4.45 7.44
C THR A 387 -16.61 5.58 8.16
N ARG A 388 -15.92 6.37 8.99
CA ARG A 388 -16.53 7.42 9.82
C ARG A 388 -15.72 8.71 9.80
N LYS A 389 -16.35 9.78 10.28
CA LYS A 389 -15.69 11.08 10.41
C LYS A 389 -14.57 10.95 11.44
N THR A 390 -13.36 11.36 11.03
CA THR A 390 -12.15 11.31 11.84
C THR A 390 -11.57 12.72 11.89
N ARG A 391 -11.01 13.11 13.02
CA ARG A 391 -10.33 14.38 13.21
C ARG A 391 -8.84 14.29 12.87
N TYR A 392 -8.17 13.20 13.20
CA TYR A 392 -6.72 13.11 13.11
C TYR A 392 -6.27 12.12 12.04
N ALA A 393 -5.28 12.54 11.24
CA ALA A 393 -4.61 11.69 10.28
C ALA A 393 -3.09 11.83 10.41
N TYR A 394 -2.37 10.73 10.26
CA TYR A 394 -0.92 10.65 10.39
C TYR A 394 -0.31 10.32 9.04
N TYR A 395 0.66 11.10 8.58
CA TYR A 395 1.27 10.94 7.27
C TYR A 395 2.78 10.89 7.36
N SER A 396 3.40 10.22 6.39
CA SER A 396 4.84 10.31 6.17
C SER A 396 5.19 11.65 5.52
N ILE A 397 6.21 12.32 6.04
CA ILE A 397 6.77 13.53 5.43
C ILE A 397 7.71 13.10 4.31
N TYR A 398 7.55 13.67 3.12
CA TYR A 398 8.47 13.41 2.03
C TYR A 398 9.88 13.91 2.31
N GLY A 399 10.85 13.03 2.11
CA GLY A 399 12.26 13.38 1.96
C GLY A 399 12.67 13.45 0.48
N PRO A 400 13.94 13.19 0.13
CA PRO A 400 14.33 13.00 -1.27
C PRO A 400 13.60 11.77 -1.80
N TRP A 401 12.87 11.93 -2.90
CA TRP A 401 12.06 10.83 -3.46
C TRP A 401 12.91 9.55 -3.64
N PRO A 402 12.40 8.35 -3.29
CA PRO A 402 11.08 8.02 -2.72
C PRO A 402 11.10 7.89 -1.17
N LYS A 403 12.04 8.52 -0.48
CA LYS A 403 12.28 8.31 0.96
C LYS A 403 11.38 9.21 1.81
N PHE A 404 11.04 8.76 3.02
CA PHE A 404 10.27 9.53 4.00
C PHE A 404 11.16 10.03 5.13
N SER A 405 11.21 11.35 5.34
CA SER A 405 12.12 12.01 6.29
C SER A 405 11.53 12.18 7.69
N GLY A 406 10.24 11.91 7.88
CA GLY A 406 9.56 12.16 9.14
C GLY A 406 8.08 11.76 9.13
N VAL A 407 7.37 12.20 10.16
CA VAL A 407 5.93 11.98 10.34
C VAL A 407 5.25 13.30 10.71
N ALA A 408 4.05 13.53 10.16
CA ALA A 408 3.18 14.65 10.49
C ALA A 408 1.81 14.15 10.93
N LYS A 409 1.19 14.86 11.88
CA LYS A 409 -0.18 14.70 12.34
C LYS A 409 -1.00 15.89 11.86
N LEU A 410 -2.10 15.60 11.17
CA LEU A 410 -3.04 16.59 10.69
C LEU A 410 -4.29 16.61 11.59
N ASP A 411 -4.80 17.81 11.88
CA ASP A 411 -6.17 18.01 12.38
C ASP A 411 -7.07 18.39 11.20
N LEU A 412 -7.90 17.45 10.77
CA LEU A 412 -8.81 17.58 9.66
C LEU A 412 -9.95 18.56 9.95
N ASN A 413 -10.17 18.99 11.19
CA ASN A 413 -11.12 20.05 11.52
C ASN A 413 -10.48 21.44 11.52
N ALA A 414 -9.16 21.54 11.38
CA ALA A 414 -8.47 22.83 11.35
C ALA A 414 -8.84 23.65 10.10
N PRO A 415 -8.76 25.00 10.18
CA PRO A 415 -8.98 25.86 9.04
C PRO A 415 -8.10 25.47 7.84
N ARG A 416 -8.66 25.49 6.63
CA ARG A 416 -7.93 25.13 5.41
C ARG A 416 -6.95 26.23 5.02
N CYS A 417 -5.76 25.84 4.57
CA CYS A 417 -4.72 26.79 4.16
C CYS A 417 -5.01 27.33 2.72
N SER A 418 -5.93 28.28 2.60
CA SER A 418 -6.38 28.83 1.31
C SER A 418 -5.37 29.76 0.63
N ASN A 419 -4.45 30.37 1.40
CA ASN A 419 -3.62 31.49 0.92
C ASN A 419 -2.18 31.10 0.55
N VAL A 420 -1.78 29.83 0.72
CA VAL A 420 -0.40 29.38 0.52
C VAL A 420 -0.25 28.76 -0.86
N THR A 421 0.28 29.48 -1.84
CA THR A 421 0.38 28.95 -3.22
C THR A 421 1.50 27.95 -3.42
N THR A 422 2.50 27.92 -2.54
CA THR A 422 3.70 27.08 -2.68
C THR A 422 3.57 25.83 -1.84
N ILE A 423 3.78 24.66 -2.46
CA ILE A 423 3.86 23.37 -1.79
C ILE A 423 5.32 23.21 -1.32
N SER A 424 5.55 23.06 -0.02
CA SER A 424 6.90 22.93 0.52
C SER A 424 6.90 22.23 1.88
N GLU A 425 8.08 21.72 2.27
CA GLU A 425 8.28 21.16 3.60
C GLU A 425 8.18 22.23 4.71
N GLU A 426 8.45 23.49 4.40
CA GLU A 426 8.31 24.62 5.33
C GLU A 426 6.87 24.81 5.82
N ALA A 427 5.88 24.31 5.07
CA ALA A 427 4.48 24.32 5.47
C ALA A 427 4.23 23.58 6.80
N LEU A 428 5.10 22.65 7.19
CA LEU A 428 5.02 21.98 8.49
C LEU A 428 5.07 22.96 9.67
N GLU A 429 5.69 24.13 9.50
CA GLU A 429 5.89 25.11 10.59
C GLU A 429 4.71 26.08 10.76
N TYR A 430 3.96 26.35 9.69
CA TYR A 430 2.96 27.43 9.68
C TYR A 430 1.55 27.00 9.24
N ASP A 431 1.39 25.82 8.65
CA ASP A 431 0.09 25.34 8.19
C ASP A 431 -0.76 24.91 9.39
N PRO A 432 -1.94 25.53 9.62
CA PRO A 432 -2.76 25.25 10.79
C PRO A 432 -3.32 23.83 10.82
N ALA A 433 -3.36 23.13 9.67
CA ALA A 433 -3.76 21.73 9.64
C ALA A 433 -2.69 20.82 10.26
N VAL A 434 -1.42 21.21 10.26
CA VAL A 434 -0.31 20.43 10.84
C VAL A 434 -0.21 20.74 12.34
N VAL A 435 -0.68 19.82 13.18
CA VAL A 435 -0.74 20.03 14.64
C VAL A 435 0.40 19.37 15.41
N ALA A 436 1.10 18.43 14.79
CA ALA A 436 2.35 17.87 15.30
C ALA A 436 3.18 17.33 14.14
N TRP A 437 4.50 17.39 14.25
CA TRP A 437 5.38 16.74 13.27
C TRP A 437 6.77 16.49 13.86
N ARG A 438 7.53 15.60 13.23
CA ARG A 438 8.95 15.41 13.50
C ARG A 438 9.70 14.87 12.30
N LYS A 439 10.98 15.24 12.20
CA LYS A 439 11.94 14.57 11.31
C LYS A 439 12.70 13.48 12.06
N PHE A 440 13.17 12.47 11.34
CA PHE A 440 13.98 11.38 11.91
C PHE A 440 15.45 11.78 12.12
N GLY A 441 15.90 12.84 11.44
CA GLY A 441 17.28 13.34 11.47
C GLY A 441 17.99 13.13 10.13
N THR A 442 19.16 13.73 9.98
CA THR A 442 19.97 13.66 8.74
C THR A 442 20.33 12.22 8.40
N GLY A 443 20.09 11.80 7.15
CA GLY A 443 20.41 10.45 6.67
C GLY A 443 19.49 9.34 7.21
N ARG A 444 18.42 9.71 7.93
CA ARG A 444 17.47 8.77 8.52
C ARG A 444 16.12 8.87 7.84
N PHE A 445 15.59 7.74 7.40
CA PHE A 445 14.34 7.68 6.66
C PHE A 445 13.46 6.53 7.15
N GLY A 446 12.16 6.73 7.10
CA GLY A 446 11.19 5.80 7.68
C GLY A 446 10.26 5.14 6.68
N SER A 447 9.24 4.47 7.24
CA SER A 447 8.12 3.86 6.52
C SER A 447 6.79 4.55 6.88
N GLU A 448 5.68 4.00 6.38
CA GLU A 448 4.35 4.32 6.87
C GLU A 448 4.28 4.33 8.41
N PRO A 449 3.73 5.39 9.03
CA PRO A 449 3.42 5.39 10.45
C PRO A 449 2.11 4.61 10.69
N PHE A 450 2.12 3.66 11.62
CA PHE A 450 0.93 2.90 12.00
C PHE A 450 0.42 3.33 13.38
N PHE A 451 -0.83 3.78 13.48
CA PHE A 451 -1.44 4.18 14.75
C PHE A 451 -1.99 2.98 15.52
N VAL A 452 -1.67 2.91 16.81
CA VAL A 452 -2.21 1.95 17.76
C VAL A 452 -2.84 2.71 18.93
N PRO A 453 -4.15 2.58 19.19
CA PRO A 453 -4.79 3.26 20.30
C PRO A 453 -4.27 2.73 21.64
N ARG A 454 -4.30 3.57 22.69
CA ARG A 454 -3.88 3.15 24.04
C ARG A 454 -4.77 2.04 24.60
N ASN A 455 -6.05 2.06 24.25
CA ASN A 455 -7.05 1.03 24.53
C ASN A 455 -8.28 1.30 23.64
N ASP A 456 -9.29 0.44 23.68
CA ASP A 456 -10.45 0.53 22.79
C ASP A 456 -11.32 1.78 23.05
N ASP A 457 -11.28 2.35 24.25
CA ASP A 457 -12.08 3.52 24.68
C ASP A 457 -11.27 4.83 24.66
N ALA A 458 -10.01 4.79 24.22
CA ALA A 458 -9.13 5.95 24.21
C ALA A 458 -9.64 7.03 23.23
N GLU A 459 -9.32 8.30 23.50
CA GLU A 459 -9.56 9.39 22.55
C GLU A 459 -8.88 9.11 21.19
N GLU A 460 -9.32 9.78 20.12
CA GLU A 460 -8.92 9.45 18.75
C GLU A 460 -7.40 9.52 18.49
N ASP A 461 -6.68 10.40 19.19
CA ASP A 461 -5.22 10.51 19.13
C ASP A 461 -4.49 10.01 20.38
N ASP A 462 -5.21 9.43 21.35
CA ASP A 462 -4.60 8.84 22.53
C ASP A 462 -4.08 7.43 22.20
N GLY A 463 -2.83 7.39 21.75
CA GLY A 463 -2.17 6.16 21.33
C GLY A 463 -0.73 6.40 20.90
N PHE A 464 -0.23 5.47 20.11
CA PHE A 464 1.16 5.45 19.68
C PHE A 464 1.29 5.24 18.18
N LEU A 465 2.29 5.87 17.57
CA LEU A 465 2.69 5.61 16.20
C LEU A 465 3.89 4.67 16.17
N LEU A 466 3.79 3.62 15.36
CA LEU A 466 4.86 2.68 15.08
C LEU A 466 5.45 2.97 13.71
N CYS A 467 6.76 3.15 13.61
CA CYS A 467 7.44 3.43 12.35
C CYS A 467 8.83 2.78 12.31
N TYR A 468 9.11 2.00 11.27
CA TYR A 468 10.48 1.55 11.03
C TYR A 468 11.30 2.72 10.50
N VAL A 469 12.50 2.92 11.04
CA VAL A 469 13.46 3.94 10.59
C VAL A 469 14.78 3.27 10.28
N HIS A 470 15.39 3.62 9.16
CA HIS A 470 16.74 3.21 8.80
C HIS A 470 17.65 4.43 8.75
N ASP A 471 18.80 4.30 9.39
CA ASP A 471 19.89 5.27 9.31
C ASP A 471 20.87 4.82 8.23
N GLU A 472 20.89 5.52 7.09
CA GLU A 472 21.76 5.21 5.96
C GLU A 472 23.25 5.51 6.24
N ILE A 473 23.56 6.26 7.30
CA ILE A 473 24.93 6.57 7.71
C ILE A 473 25.50 5.43 8.57
N THR A 474 24.73 4.97 9.57
CA THR A 474 25.19 3.91 10.49
C THR A 474 24.84 2.49 10.00
N GLY A 475 23.89 2.36 9.07
CA GLY A 475 23.35 1.09 8.59
C GLY A 475 22.35 0.44 9.55
N VAL A 476 22.00 1.10 10.66
CA VAL A 476 21.13 0.58 11.70
C VAL A 476 19.66 0.80 11.35
N SER A 477 18.82 -0.20 11.64
CA SER A 477 17.36 -0.07 11.57
C SER A 477 16.76 -0.14 12.97
N GLU A 478 15.79 0.71 13.24
CA GLU A 478 15.07 0.78 14.51
C GLU A 478 13.55 0.75 14.26
N LEU A 479 12.78 0.24 15.23
CA LEU A 479 11.36 0.52 15.35
C LEU A 479 11.16 1.66 16.35
N LEU A 480 10.64 2.79 15.88
CA LEU A 480 10.25 3.92 16.73
C LEU A 480 8.82 3.76 17.21
N ILE A 481 8.61 4.05 18.49
CA ILE A 481 7.30 4.13 19.14
C ILE A 481 7.15 5.57 19.63
N MET A 482 6.14 6.27 19.11
CA MET A 482 5.98 7.72 19.29
C MET A 482 4.63 8.02 19.92
N ASP A 483 4.57 8.93 20.88
CA ASP A 483 3.31 9.39 21.47
C ASP A 483 2.53 10.24 20.45
N ALA A 484 1.34 9.76 20.05
CA ALA A 484 0.51 10.42 19.05
C ALA A 484 -0.17 11.70 19.59
N SER A 485 -0.29 11.84 20.91
CA SER A 485 -0.85 13.01 21.57
C SER A 485 0.18 14.14 21.76
N SER A 486 1.47 13.82 21.68
CA SER A 486 2.55 14.79 21.81
C SER A 486 2.55 15.79 20.64
N PRO A 487 2.70 17.10 20.89
CA PRO A 487 2.82 18.11 19.82
C PRO A 487 4.09 17.95 18.98
N LYS A 488 5.05 17.11 19.43
CA LYS A 488 6.31 16.83 18.73
C LYS A 488 6.47 15.35 18.35
N LEU A 489 5.43 14.53 18.54
CA LEU A 489 5.48 13.08 18.33
C LEU A 489 6.68 12.44 19.05
N ASP A 490 6.82 12.76 20.34
CA ASP A 490 7.97 12.36 21.16
C ASP A 490 8.19 10.84 21.13
N THR A 491 9.46 10.42 21.09
CA THR A 491 9.79 8.99 21.10
C THR A 491 9.65 8.46 22.52
N VAL A 492 8.72 7.55 22.75
CA VAL A 492 8.56 6.87 24.05
C VAL A 492 9.43 5.63 24.16
N ALA A 493 9.68 4.96 23.02
CA ALA A 493 10.66 3.90 22.91
C ALA A 493 11.30 3.82 21.51
N SER A 494 12.56 3.37 21.47
CA SER A 494 13.27 2.98 20.25
C SER A 494 13.85 1.59 20.42
N ILE A 495 13.64 0.72 19.43
CA ILE A 495 14.09 -0.67 19.45
C ILE A 495 15.04 -0.88 18.28
N GLU A 496 16.32 -1.11 18.56
CA GLU A 496 17.29 -1.48 17.53
C GLU A 496 17.04 -2.90 17.03
N LEU A 497 17.04 -3.09 15.72
CA LEU A 497 16.73 -4.36 15.08
C LEU A 497 18.03 -5.11 14.74
N PRO A 498 18.06 -6.45 14.88
CA PRO A 498 19.27 -7.25 14.64
C PRO A 498 19.65 -7.35 13.16
N SER A 499 18.82 -6.81 12.26
CA SER A 499 19.06 -6.77 10.82
C SER A 499 18.56 -5.45 10.25
N ARG A 500 19.18 -5.04 9.14
CA ARG A 500 18.63 -3.98 8.29
C ARG A 500 17.19 -4.32 7.89
N VAL A 501 16.33 -3.32 7.95
CA VAL A 501 14.97 -3.34 7.39
C VAL A 501 14.97 -2.42 6.17
N PRO A 502 14.84 -2.96 4.94
CA PRO A 502 14.75 -2.14 3.75
C PRO A 502 13.49 -1.28 3.81
N TYR A 503 13.41 -0.25 2.96
CA TYR A 503 12.14 0.45 2.77
C TYR A 503 11.03 -0.54 2.39
N GLY A 504 9.78 -0.16 2.61
CA GLY A 504 8.64 -1.05 2.42
C GLY A 504 7.36 -0.29 2.14
N PHE A 505 6.25 -1.01 2.20
CA PHE A 505 4.92 -0.48 1.95
C PHE A 505 4.13 -0.46 3.26
N HIS A 506 2.99 -1.14 3.29
CA HIS A 506 2.03 -0.98 4.35
C HIS A 506 2.22 -1.90 5.55
N GLY A 507 1.92 -1.35 6.73
CA GLY A 507 2.03 -2.01 8.02
C GLY A 507 0.68 -2.42 8.62
N LEU A 508 0.73 -3.31 9.60
CA LEU A 508 -0.40 -3.70 10.43
C LEU A 508 0.08 -4.04 11.84
N PHE A 509 -0.66 -3.58 12.86
CA PHE A 509 -0.53 -4.09 14.22
C PHE A 509 -1.67 -5.07 14.53
N VAL A 510 -1.31 -6.24 15.06
CA VAL A 510 -2.26 -7.24 15.56
C VAL A 510 -2.07 -7.36 17.06
N ASN A 511 -3.09 -6.95 17.84
CA ASN A 511 -3.06 -7.01 19.30
C ASN A 511 -3.25 -8.46 19.81
N LYS A 512 -3.04 -8.66 21.11
CA LYS A 512 -3.13 -9.98 21.74
C LYS A 512 -4.52 -10.62 21.61
N GLU A 513 -5.58 -9.82 21.63
CA GLU A 513 -6.97 -10.27 21.51
C GLU A 513 -7.25 -10.81 20.10
N LYS A 514 -6.81 -10.10 19.06
CA LYS A 514 -6.92 -10.55 17.67
C LYS A 514 -6.05 -11.78 17.41
N LEU A 515 -4.84 -11.84 17.97
CA LEU A 515 -3.98 -13.02 17.86
C LEU A 515 -4.63 -14.27 18.47
N ALA A 516 -5.41 -14.13 19.54
CA ALA A 516 -6.13 -15.24 20.16
C ALA A 516 -7.27 -15.80 19.30
N GLN A 517 -7.66 -15.11 18.23
CA GLN A 517 -8.70 -15.54 17.27
C GLN A 517 -8.13 -16.34 16.09
N GLN A 518 -6.82 -16.49 15.98
CA GLN A 518 -6.14 -17.13 14.85
C GLN A 518 -6.33 -18.65 14.78
#